data_AF-A0A1Q9P9X7-F1
#
_entry.id   AF-A0A1Q9P9X7-F1
#
_cell.length_a   1.000
_cell.length_b   1.000
_cell.length_c   1.000
_cell.angle_alpha   90.00
_cell.angle_beta   90.00
_cell.angle_gamma   90.00
#
_symmetry.space_group_name_H-M   'P 1'
#
loop_
_entity.id
_entity.type
_entity.pdbx_description
1 polymer ?
#
loop_
_entity_poly.entity_id
_entity_poly.type
_entity_poly.pdbx_seq_one_letter_code
_entity_poly.pdbx_strand_id
1 'polypeptide(L)'
;MSDESGIKKVEYQCNKCQKQRNLNIPSRLFQTDTLSAILEFVDVHRCDQDNLSAIKCFIDSSQTVRSQVHIKSTHYGYETDRDFSSVPDENDLYASLGIPLPQKISMTKREFDAPNFERINITGLEIKDKIRNTVYAFEKREEGKKVIIKSVLGFIEVSVFISNKVVNKYYREWKNQLKTAHISKKKPSPFTDLRKWIQYAANILETSVVLDEVVLKLIAEFMDENIIEEPTPRNLIELDLLVSSTVAFPKSSSDESRRFTSEQSILFSELGPNLQILCKDMMAYFLTNHEKSILYSYKEMNPNQSFNKFLFAMSHLVYERFLKINKLEFV
;
A
#
# COMPACT_ATOMS: atom_id res chain seq x y z
N MET A 1 10.02 30.11 -10.28
CA MET A 1 9.47 28.95 -9.57
C MET A 1 9.27 27.87 -10.62
N SER A 2 10.29 27.02 -10.76
CA SER A 2 10.37 25.97 -11.79
C SER A 2 9.52 24.77 -11.37
N ASP A 3 8.83 24.18 -12.34
CA ASP A 3 8.01 22.97 -12.26
C ASP A 3 8.54 21.91 -11.28
N GLU A 4 7.97 21.82 -10.07
CA GLU A 4 8.31 20.83 -9.04
C GLU A 4 7.55 19.49 -9.20
N SER A 5 6.75 19.35 -10.26
CA SER A 5 5.82 18.22 -10.45
C SER A 5 6.34 17.10 -11.38
N GLY A 6 7.53 17.23 -11.96
CA GLY A 6 8.03 16.29 -12.97
C GLY A 6 8.41 14.90 -12.43
N ILE A 7 8.07 13.84 -13.16
CA ILE A 7 8.56 12.46 -12.95
C ILE A 7 9.77 12.24 -13.87
N LYS A 8 10.87 11.72 -13.33
CA LYS A 8 12.04 11.27 -14.08
C LYS A 8 11.98 9.77 -14.32
N LYS A 9 12.33 9.35 -15.53
CA LYS A 9 12.33 7.96 -15.94
C LYS A 9 13.77 7.46 -16.05
N VAL A 10 14.10 6.41 -15.30
CA VAL A 10 15.38 5.70 -15.40
C VAL A 10 15.17 4.36 -16.06
N GLU A 11 15.76 4.17 -17.23
CA GLU A 11 15.69 2.90 -17.98
C GLU A 11 16.85 1.99 -17.59
N TYR A 12 16.58 0.71 -17.33
CA TYR A 12 17.61 -0.27 -17.02
C TYR A 12 17.18 -1.70 -17.35
N GLN A 13 18.15 -2.58 -17.53
CA GLN A 13 17.89 -4.02 -17.73
C GLN A 13 18.05 -4.76 -16.41
N CYS A 14 17.00 -5.46 -15.96
CA CYS A 14 17.07 -6.25 -14.73
C CYS A 14 18.07 -7.40 -14.87
N ASN A 15 19.07 -7.47 -13.97
CA ASN A 15 20.12 -8.49 -14.02
C ASN A 15 19.62 -9.94 -13.77
N LYS A 16 18.40 -10.10 -13.25
CA LYS A 16 17.79 -11.42 -13.01
C LYS A 16 16.93 -11.88 -14.18
N CYS A 17 15.83 -11.16 -14.48
CA CYS A 17 14.94 -11.57 -15.57
C CYS A 17 15.33 -11.07 -16.95
N GLN A 18 16.39 -10.26 -17.07
CA GLN A 18 16.91 -9.70 -18.34
C GLN A 18 15.91 -8.81 -19.09
N LYS A 19 14.78 -8.45 -18.49
CA LYS A 19 13.77 -7.54 -19.06
C LYS A 19 14.19 -6.09 -18.87
N GLN A 20 13.90 -5.26 -19.88
CA GLN A 20 13.99 -3.80 -19.78
C GLN A 20 12.92 -3.27 -18.81
N ARG A 21 13.31 -2.33 -17.96
CA ARG A 21 12.51 -1.77 -16.88
C ARG A 21 12.62 -0.25 -16.87
N ASN A 22 11.56 0.37 -16.39
CA ASN A 22 11.46 1.82 -16.25
C ASN A 22 11.17 2.14 -14.79
N LEU A 23 12.16 2.67 -14.09
CA LEU A 23 12.00 3.15 -12.74
C LEU A 23 11.56 4.62 -12.78
N ASN A 24 10.33 4.89 -12.37
CA ASN A 24 9.76 6.23 -12.37
C ASN A 24 9.96 6.87 -10.99
N ILE A 25 10.75 7.94 -10.95
CA ILE A 25 11.20 8.59 -9.71
C ILE A 25 10.77 10.06 -9.74
N PRO A 26 10.06 10.56 -8.70
CA PRO A 26 9.76 11.98 -8.60
C PRO A 26 11.02 12.85 -8.65
N SER A 27 11.02 13.91 -9.46
CA SER A 27 12.22 14.76 -9.69
C SER A 27 12.80 15.35 -8.40
N ARG A 28 11.96 15.61 -7.40
CA ARG A 28 12.37 16.08 -6.06
C ARG A 28 13.31 15.12 -5.33
N LEU A 29 13.28 13.82 -5.64
CA LEU A 29 14.14 12.82 -5.00
C LEU A 29 15.55 12.76 -5.63
N PHE A 30 15.77 13.45 -6.77
CA PHE A 30 17.07 13.55 -7.43
C PHE A 30 17.93 14.72 -6.91
N GLN A 31 17.53 15.39 -5.82
CA GLN A 31 18.27 16.52 -5.27
C GLN A 31 19.59 16.03 -4.65
N THR A 32 20.67 16.12 -5.43
CA THR A 32 22.04 15.98 -4.93
C THR A 32 22.86 17.16 -5.40
N ASP A 33 23.39 17.93 -4.46
CA ASP A 33 24.28 19.09 -4.73
C ASP A 33 25.68 18.65 -5.22
N THR A 34 25.91 17.34 -5.36
CA THR A 34 27.19 16.73 -5.69
C THR A 34 27.09 15.88 -6.95
N LEU A 35 27.82 16.29 -8.00
CA LEU A 35 27.93 15.62 -9.31
C LEU A 35 28.38 14.14 -9.25
N SER A 36 28.96 13.71 -8.13
CA SER A 36 29.46 12.35 -7.87
C SER A 36 28.55 11.49 -7.00
N ALA A 37 27.38 11.98 -6.59
CA ALA A 37 26.48 11.22 -5.73
C ALA A 37 25.84 10.04 -6.50
N ILE A 38 26.03 8.83 -5.99
CA ILE A 38 25.23 7.67 -6.37
C ILE A 38 23.97 7.70 -5.50
N LEU A 39 22.81 7.79 -6.13
CA LEU A 39 21.51 7.68 -5.50
C LEU A 39 21.07 6.22 -5.42
N GLU A 40 20.36 5.89 -4.36
CA GLU A 40 19.84 4.56 -4.13
C GLU A 40 18.32 4.57 -4.22
N PHE A 41 17.78 3.76 -5.13
CA PHE A 41 16.35 3.55 -5.23
C PHE A 41 16.08 2.06 -5.25
N VAL A 42 14.92 1.66 -4.73
CA VAL A 42 14.45 0.29 -4.86
C VAL A 42 13.55 0.21 -6.07
N ASP A 43 13.56 -0.91 -6.78
CA ASP A 43 12.57 -1.28 -7.78
C ASP A 43 11.99 -2.65 -7.42
N VAL A 44 10.69 -2.84 -7.58
CA VAL A 44 9.92 -3.97 -7.07
C VAL A 44 9.04 -4.48 -8.21
N HIS A 45 9.55 -5.41 -8.99
CA HIS A 45 8.81 -5.99 -10.12
C HIS A 45 8.40 -7.42 -9.90
N ARG A 46 7.43 -7.81 -10.72
CA ARG A 46 7.29 -9.21 -11.16
C ARG A 46 8.45 -9.63 -12.06
N CYS A 47 9.32 -10.48 -11.54
CA CYS A 47 10.52 -11.01 -12.18
C CYS A 47 10.22 -12.38 -12.82
N ASP A 48 11.23 -13.28 -12.90
CA ASP A 48 11.06 -14.62 -13.47
C ASP A 48 9.86 -15.36 -12.86
N GLN A 49 9.05 -15.96 -13.74
CA GLN A 49 7.81 -16.66 -13.40
C GLN A 49 6.76 -15.80 -12.67
N ASP A 50 6.74 -14.49 -12.95
CA ASP A 50 5.76 -13.53 -12.42
C ASP A 50 5.83 -13.32 -10.89
N ASN A 51 6.91 -13.80 -10.25
CA ASN A 51 7.16 -13.63 -8.83
C ASN A 51 7.64 -12.21 -8.53
N LEU A 52 7.07 -11.59 -7.50
CA LEU A 52 7.49 -10.26 -7.03
C LEU A 52 8.95 -10.32 -6.50
N SER A 53 9.76 -9.32 -6.81
CA SER A 53 11.18 -9.23 -6.47
C SER A 53 11.58 -7.78 -6.29
N ALA A 54 12.34 -7.48 -5.24
CA ALA A 54 12.91 -6.16 -5.01
C ALA A 54 14.41 -6.12 -5.40
N ILE A 55 14.82 -5.03 -6.06
CA ILE A 55 16.19 -4.76 -6.48
C ILE A 55 16.55 -3.34 -6.03
N LYS A 56 17.67 -3.20 -5.34
CA LYS A 56 18.26 -1.89 -5.06
C LYS A 56 19.09 -1.47 -6.28
N CYS A 57 18.68 -0.39 -6.91
CA CYS A 57 19.34 0.24 -8.05
C CYS A 57 20.21 1.41 -7.56
N PHE A 58 21.47 1.40 -8.00
CA PHE A 58 22.43 2.45 -7.73
C PHE A 58 22.55 3.34 -8.96
N ILE A 59 21.99 4.54 -8.89
CA ILE A 59 21.77 5.45 -10.02
C ILE A 59 22.74 6.63 -9.88
N ASP A 60 23.46 6.96 -10.94
CA ASP A 60 24.36 8.11 -10.93
C ASP A 60 23.67 9.42 -11.33
N SER A 61 24.44 10.52 -11.33
CA SER A 61 23.97 11.84 -11.76
C SER A 61 23.53 11.93 -13.22
N SER A 62 23.98 10.99 -14.06
CA SER A 62 23.53 10.84 -15.46
C SER A 62 22.24 10.04 -15.59
N GLN A 63 21.60 9.66 -14.48
CA GLN A 63 20.39 8.84 -14.42
C GLN A 63 20.61 7.43 -14.99
N THR A 64 21.83 6.91 -14.91
CA THR A 64 22.18 5.55 -15.35
C THR A 64 22.28 4.61 -14.15
N VAL A 65 21.63 3.45 -14.21
CA VAL A 65 21.80 2.39 -13.20
C VAL A 65 23.18 1.74 -13.37
N ARG A 66 24.08 1.98 -12.42
CA ARG A 66 25.46 1.45 -12.44
C ARG A 66 25.57 0.07 -11.83
N SER A 67 24.74 -0.24 -10.83
CA SER A 67 24.68 -1.58 -10.25
C SER A 67 23.29 -1.88 -9.69
N GLN A 68 23.03 -3.18 -9.50
CA GLN A 68 21.77 -3.73 -9.04
C GLN A 68 22.06 -4.79 -7.98
N VAL A 69 21.39 -4.69 -6.83
CA VAL A 69 21.50 -5.67 -5.75
C VAL A 69 20.13 -6.23 -5.44
N HIS A 70 19.97 -7.54 -5.55
CA HIS A 70 18.73 -8.19 -5.14
C HIS A 70 18.55 -8.09 -3.64
N ILE A 71 17.41 -7.52 -3.27
CA ILE A 71 17.01 -7.47 -1.89
C ILE A 71 16.27 -8.77 -1.57
N LYS A 72 16.93 -9.67 -0.84
CA LYS A 72 16.23 -10.78 -0.20
C LYS A 72 15.65 -10.29 1.11
N SER A 73 14.45 -10.76 1.45
CA SER A 73 13.82 -10.52 2.76
C SER A 73 14.74 -10.91 3.93
N THR A 74 15.58 -11.93 3.71
CA THR A 74 16.60 -12.41 4.66
C THR A 74 17.88 -11.56 4.69
N HIS A 75 18.14 -10.72 3.68
CA HIS A 75 19.37 -9.91 3.58
C HIS A 75 19.25 -8.54 4.26
N TYR A 76 18.05 -8.12 4.70
CA TYR A 76 17.86 -7.00 5.63
C TYR A 76 18.09 -7.42 7.10
N GLY A 77 19.02 -8.35 7.36
CA GLY A 77 19.47 -8.71 8.70
C GLY A 77 18.48 -9.51 9.55
N TYR A 78 17.55 -10.26 8.96
CA TYR A 78 16.66 -11.15 9.70
C TYR A 78 16.50 -12.46 8.92
N GLU A 79 17.38 -13.42 9.17
CA GLU A 79 16.92 -14.80 9.20
C GLU A 79 15.77 -14.84 10.22
N THR A 80 14.59 -15.32 9.85
CA THR A 80 13.41 -15.35 10.74
C THR A 80 13.64 -16.15 12.02
N ASP A 81 14.70 -16.96 12.03
CA ASP A 81 15.08 -17.87 13.09
C ASP A 81 16.27 -17.33 13.90
N ARG A 82 16.88 -16.20 13.49
CA ARG A 82 17.93 -15.50 14.26
C ARG A 82 17.40 -14.19 14.79
N ASP A 83 17.14 -14.18 16.09
CA ASP A 83 16.92 -12.95 16.83
C ASP A 83 18.27 -12.27 17.11
N PHE A 84 18.71 -11.40 16.20
CA PHE A 84 19.90 -10.55 16.36
C PHE A 84 19.74 -9.49 17.46
N SER A 85 18.66 -9.52 18.25
CA SER A 85 18.52 -8.72 19.46
C SER A 85 19.19 -9.33 20.70
N SER A 86 19.66 -10.57 20.61
CA SER A 86 20.41 -11.22 21.67
C SER A 86 21.85 -10.69 21.73
N VAL A 87 22.32 -10.40 22.95
CA VAL A 87 23.72 -10.03 23.24
C VAL A 87 24.61 -11.17 22.73
N PRO A 88 25.73 -10.89 22.03
CA PRO A 88 26.60 -11.93 21.50
C PRO A 88 27.04 -12.87 22.64
N ASP A 89 26.68 -14.14 22.50
CA ASP A 89 27.17 -15.20 23.39
C ASP A 89 28.64 -15.47 23.06
N GLU A 90 29.44 -15.91 24.03
CA GLU A 90 30.88 -16.18 23.88
C GLU A 90 31.17 -17.27 22.83
N ASN A 91 30.13 -17.98 22.37
CA ASN A 91 30.17 -19.01 21.33
C ASN A 91 29.78 -18.51 19.92
N ASP A 92 29.61 -17.21 19.71
CA ASP A 92 29.26 -16.68 18.37
C ASP A 92 30.47 -16.78 17.40
N LEU A 93 30.41 -17.80 16.52
CA LEU A 93 31.38 -18.07 15.47
C LEU A 93 31.69 -16.82 14.61
N TYR A 94 30.75 -15.91 14.41
CA TYR A 94 30.98 -14.70 13.60
C TYR A 94 31.84 -13.67 14.33
N ALA A 95 31.65 -13.53 15.65
CA ALA A 95 32.50 -12.69 16.50
C ALA A 95 33.94 -13.23 16.55
N SER A 96 34.10 -14.56 16.61
CA SER A 96 35.43 -15.21 16.60
C SER A 96 36.20 -15.01 15.28
N LEU A 97 35.48 -14.84 14.16
CA LEU A 97 36.05 -14.61 12.83
C LEU A 97 36.29 -13.13 12.51
N GLY A 98 36.02 -12.22 13.46
CA GLY A 98 36.16 -10.77 13.24
C GLY A 98 35.19 -10.21 12.18
N ILE A 99 34.13 -10.96 11.85
CA ILE A 99 33.10 -10.51 10.92
C ILE A 99 32.22 -9.51 11.67
N PRO A 100 32.09 -8.26 11.18
CA PRO A 100 31.26 -7.27 11.85
C PRO A 100 29.81 -7.77 11.91
N LEU A 101 29.25 -7.82 13.12
CA LEU A 101 27.86 -8.17 13.33
C LEU A 101 26.97 -7.16 12.59
N PRO A 102 25.87 -7.60 11.97
CA PRO A 102 24.89 -6.68 11.38
C PRO A 102 24.44 -5.71 12.48
N GLN A 103 24.67 -4.42 12.28
CA GLN A 103 24.18 -3.42 13.23
C GLN A 103 22.66 -3.44 13.19
N LYS A 104 22.04 -3.48 14.38
CA LYS A 104 20.59 -3.35 14.52
C LYS A 104 20.17 -2.03 13.91
N ILE A 105 19.52 -2.08 12.76
CA ILE A 105 19.06 -0.87 12.08
C ILE A 105 17.97 -0.25 12.96
N SER A 106 18.26 0.92 13.54
CA SER A 106 17.26 1.70 14.25
C SER A 106 16.29 2.27 13.22
N MET A 107 15.03 1.81 13.28
CA MET A 107 13.98 2.37 12.43
C MET A 107 13.54 3.72 12.98
N THR A 108 13.33 4.69 12.08
CA THR A 108 12.78 5.99 12.46
C THR A 108 11.33 5.81 12.87
N LYS A 109 10.93 6.24 14.06
CA LYS A 109 9.53 6.14 14.49
C LYS A 109 8.79 7.42 14.12
N ARG A 110 7.64 7.28 13.46
CA ARG A 110 6.72 8.38 13.13
C ARG A 110 5.35 8.07 13.72
N GLU A 111 4.90 8.95 14.60
CA GLU A 111 3.56 8.88 15.17
C GLU A 111 2.70 9.93 14.46
N PHE A 112 1.46 9.57 14.16
CA PHE A 112 0.50 10.49 13.56
C PHE A 112 -0.82 10.41 14.33
N ASP A 113 -1.35 11.60 14.63
CA ASP A 113 -2.60 11.76 15.38
C ASP A 113 -3.80 11.93 14.44
N ALA A 114 -4.95 11.38 14.84
CA ALA A 114 -6.23 11.63 14.19
C ALA A 114 -7.25 12.13 15.22
N PRO A 115 -7.29 13.45 15.49
CA PRO A 115 -8.09 14.02 16.58
C PRO A 115 -9.62 13.78 16.48
N ASN A 116 -10.11 13.20 15.39
CA ASN A 116 -11.53 12.89 15.16
C ASN A 116 -11.78 11.42 14.82
N PHE A 117 -10.83 10.52 15.05
CA PHE A 117 -11.01 9.11 14.76
C PHE A 117 -11.88 8.46 15.86
N GLU A 118 -13.08 8.00 15.50
CA GLU A 118 -14.08 7.50 16.45
C GLU A 118 -13.72 6.13 17.07
N ARG A 119 -12.71 5.43 16.53
CA ARG A 119 -12.16 4.15 17.04
C ARG A 119 -13.24 3.10 17.33
N ILE A 120 -14.00 2.74 16.32
CA ILE A 120 -15.14 1.84 16.51
C ILE A 120 -14.67 0.39 16.63
N ASN A 121 -13.77 -0.03 15.75
CA ASN A 121 -13.38 -1.43 15.55
C ASN A 121 -11.88 -1.69 15.79
N ILE A 122 -11.01 -0.75 15.41
CA ILE A 122 -9.56 -0.79 15.63
C ILE A 122 -9.15 0.20 16.73
N THR A 123 -8.21 -0.22 17.55
CA THR A 123 -7.63 0.53 18.68
C THR A 123 -6.20 0.98 18.42
N GLY A 124 -5.67 0.71 17.23
CA GLY A 124 -4.35 1.14 16.76
C GLY A 124 -3.93 0.44 15.47
N LEU A 125 -2.99 1.05 14.75
CA LEU A 125 -2.36 0.52 13.54
C LEU A 125 -0.85 0.81 13.59
N GLU A 126 -0.02 -0.18 13.36
CA GLU A 126 1.43 -0.02 13.27
C GLU A 126 1.92 -0.64 11.96
N ILE A 127 2.64 0.14 11.16
CA ILE A 127 3.22 -0.27 9.88
C ILE A 127 4.73 -0.16 10.01
N LYS A 128 5.42 -1.30 10.07
CA LYS A 128 6.88 -1.33 9.99
C LYS A 128 7.27 -1.48 8.54
N ASP A 129 7.98 -0.48 8.04
CA ASP A 129 8.46 -0.42 6.68
C ASP A 129 9.97 -0.54 6.64
N LYS A 130 10.44 -1.72 6.23
CA LYS A 130 11.87 -2.03 6.15
C LYS A 130 12.54 -1.43 4.92
N ILE A 131 11.80 -1.14 3.85
CA ILE A 131 12.36 -0.48 2.65
C ILE A 131 12.76 0.95 3.02
N ARG A 132 11.88 1.65 3.74
CA ARG A 132 12.05 3.06 4.13
C ARG A 132 12.64 3.25 5.53
N ASN A 133 13.01 2.15 6.18
CA ASN A 133 13.53 2.12 7.54
C ASN A 133 12.71 2.96 8.55
N THR A 134 11.38 2.87 8.46
CA THR A 134 10.45 3.70 9.24
C THR A 134 9.37 2.85 9.88
N VAL A 135 8.99 3.17 11.11
CA VAL A 135 7.82 2.61 11.79
C VAL A 135 6.79 3.70 11.91
N TYR A 136 5.67 3.53 11.21
CA TYR A 136 4.51 4.40 11.31
C TYR A 136 3.57 3.82 12.36
N ALA A 137 3.22 4.61 13.37
CA ALA A 137 2.35 4.18 14.44
C ALA A 137 1.17 5.15 14.57
N PHE A 138 -0.02 4.59 14.49
CA PHE A 138 -1.29 5.23 14.76
C PHE A 138 -1.80 4.75 16.11
N GLU A 139 -1.87 5.69 17.05
CA GLU A 139 -2.57 5.59 18.34
C GLU A 139 -2.63 4.17 18.92
N LYS A 140 -1.51 3.70 19.49
CA LYS A 140 -1.41 2.33 20.00
C LYS A 140 -2.06 2.21 21.38
N ARG A 141 -3.23 1.58 21.48
CA ARG A 141 -3.76 1.07 22.76
C ARG A 141 -3.64 -0.45 22.81
N GLU A 142 -3.06 -0.98 23.89
CA GLU A 142 -2.84 -2.43 24.07
C GLU A 142 -4.12 -3.21 24.45
N GLU A 143 -5.28 -2.61 24.23
CA GLU A 143 -6.56 -3.23 24.51
C GLU A 143 -7.03 -4.08 23.31
N GLY A 144 -7.27 -5.36 23.57
CA GLY A 144 -7.88 -6.27 22.61
C GLY A 144 -6.91 -7.26 21.97
N LYS A 145 -7.07 -7.53 20.67
CA LYS A 145 -6.26 -8.53 19.95
C LYS A 145 -5.36 -7.86 18.93
N LYS A 146 -4.06 -8.13 19.01
CA LYS A 146 -3.09 -7.77 17.98
C LYS A 146 -3.09 -8.81 16.86
N VAL A 147 -3.27 -8.37 15.62
CA VAL A 147 -3.09 -9.19 14.42
C VAL A 147 -1.95 -8.62 13.61
N ILE A 148 -0.95 -9.47 13.37
CA ILE A 148 0.27 -9.11 12.64
C ILE A 148 0.29 -9.87 11.33
N ILE A 149 0.50 -9.14 10.24
CA ILE A 149 0.66 -9.71 8.90
C ILE A 149 1.90 -9.09 8.26
N LYS A 150 2.67 -9.93 7.57
CA LYS A 150 3.78 -9.52 6.73
C LYS A 150 3.31 -9.52 5.27
N SER A 151 3.73 -8.52 4.51
CA SER A 151 3.59 -8.51 3.06
C SER A 151 4.27 -9.71 2.41
N VAL A 152 4.00 -9.95 1.14
CA VAL A 152 4.54 -11.10 0.39
C VAL A 152 6.07 -11.13 0.39
N LEU A 153 6.75 -9.97 0.21
CA LEU A 153 8.21 -9.91 0.30
C LEU A 153 8.71 -9.70 1.73
N GLY A 154 7.81 -9.49 2.70
CA GLY A 154 8.13 -9.34 4.11
C GLY A 154 8.84 -8.03 4.46
N PHE A 155 8.82 -7.03 3.56
CA PHE A 155 9.36 -5.70 3.83
C PHE A 155 8.40 -4.82 4.62
N ILE A 156 7.09 -5.03 4.46
CA ILE A 156 6.06 -4.36 5.24
C ILE A 156 5.50 -5.34 6.26
N GLU A 157 5.44 -4.92 7.52
CA GLU A 157 4.70 -5.61 8.58
C GLU A 157 3.58 -4.69 9.07
N VAL A 158 2.33 -5.11 8.90
CA VAL A 158 1.16 -4.39 9.38
C VAL A 158 0.63 -5.09 10.63
N SER A 159 0.56 -4.34 11.71
CA SER A 159 0.00 -4.73 13.00
C SER A 159 -1.26 -3.93 13.26
N VAL A 160 -2.40 -4.61 13.34
CA VAL A 160 -3.68 -4.00 13.72
C VAL A 160 -4.05 -4.42 15.13
N PHE A 161 -4.42 -3.46 15.95
CA PHE A 161 -4.96 -3.67 17.29
C PHE A 161 -6.49 -3.59 17.19
N ILE A 162 -7.18 -4.68 17.51
CA ILE A 162 -8.63 -4.81 17.33
C ILE A 162 -9.30 -4.72 18.70
N SER A 163 -10.38 -3.94 18.79
CA SER A 163 -11.13 -3.78 20.04
C SER A 163 -11.72 -5.10 20.57
N ASN A 164 -11.81 -5.23 21.90
CA ASN A 164 -12.44 -6.39 22.54
C ASN A 164 -13.89 -6.62 22.08
N LYS A 165 -14.62 -5.56 21.74
CA LYS A 165 -15.99 -5.63 21.22
C LYS A 165 -16.04 -6.44 19.92
N VAL A 166 -15.16 -6.12 18.97
CA VAL A 166 -15.07 -6.81 17.68
C VAL A 166 -14.55 -8.23 17.84
N VAL A 167 -13.51 -8.42 18.65
CA VAL A 167 -12.94 -9.75 18.96
C VAL A 167 -14.03 -10.69 19.49
N ASN A 168 -14.84 -10.22 20.44
CA ASN A 168 -15.94 -11.00 21.01
C ASN A 168 -17.04 -11.31 19.99
N LYS A 169 -17.36 -10.37 19.08
CA LYS A 169 -18.31 -10.59 17.98
C LYS A 169 -17.85 -11.75 17.08
N TYR A 170 -16.61 -11.69 16.57
CA TYR A 170 -16.04 -12.74 15.72
C TYR A 170 -15.98 -14.11 16.40
N TYR A 171 -15.58 -14.17 17.67
CA TYR A 171 -15.59 -15.44 18.40
C TYR A 171 -16.99 -16.03 18.59
N ARG A 172 -18.00 -15.19 18.84
CA ARG A 172 -19.40 -15.66 18.96
C ARG A 172 -19.92 -16.20 17.64
N GLU A 173 -19.72 -15.46 16.55
CA GLU A 173 -20.14 -15.88 15.20
C GLU A 173 -19.47 -17.19 14.79
N TRP A 174 -18.16 -17.30 15.01
CA TRP A 174 -17.40 -18.53 14.74
C TRP A 174 -17.89 -19.71 15.59
N LYS A 175 -18.15 -19.50 16.89
CA LYS A 175 -18.69 -20.54 17.78
C LYS A 175 -20.09 -20.99 17.34
N ASN A 176 -20.93 -20.07 16.88
CA ASN A 176 -22.26 -20.39 16.34
C ASN A 176 -22.14 -21.20 15.04
N GLN A 177 -21.22 -20.80 14.14
CA GLN A 177 -20.93 -21.55 12.92
C GLN A 177 -20.41 -22.96 13.23
N LEU A 178 -19.57 -23.16 14.26
CA LEU A 178 -19.11 -24.49 14.66
C LEU A 178 -20.25 -25.38 15.14
N LYS A 179 -21.24 -24.81 15.85
CA LYS A 179 -22.40 -25.55 16.33
C LYS A 179 -23.36 -25.98 15.21
N THR A 180 -23.48 -25.17 14.16
CA THR A 180 -24.41 -25.44 13.05
C THR A 180 -23.81 -26.30 11.94
N ALA A 181 -22.49 -26.44 11.88
CA ALA A 181 -21.85 -27.30 10.89
C ALA A 181 -21.72 -28.73 11.39
N HIS A 182 -22.61 -29.60 10.89
CA HIS A 182 -22.36 -31.03 10.91
C HIS A 182 -21.14 -31.34 10.01
N ILE A 183 -20.04 -31.73 10.66
CA ILE A 183 -18.98 -32.64 10.19
C ILE A 183 -18.51 -32.45 8.72
N SER A 184 -17.34 -31.82 8.53
CA SER A 184 -16.21 -32.35 7.69
C SER A 184 -15.26 -31.32 7.09
N LYS A 185 -15.56 -30.00 7.07
CA LYS A 185 -14.62 -29.01 6.53
C LYS A 185 -13.93 -28.22 7.64
N LYS A 186 -12.59 -28.22 7.64
CA LYS A 186 -11.76 -27.31 8.47
C LYS A 186 -12.32 -25.90 8.30
N LYS A 187 -12.94 -25.35 9.35
CA LYS A 187 -13.47 -24.00 9.29
C LYS A 187 -12.33 -22.99 9.39
N PRO A 188 -12.37 -21.92 8.59
CA PRO A 188 -11.40 -20.85 8.69
C PRO A 188 -11.37 -20.27 10.10
N SER A 189 -10.23 -19.69 10.46
CA SER A 189 -10.06 -18.93 11.70
C SER A 189 -11.11 -17.82 11.80
N PRO A 190 -11.59 -17.45 13.00
CA PRO A 190 -12.53 -16.33 13.18
C PRO A 190 -12.01 -15.02 12.56
N PHE A 191 -10.71 -14.86 12.35
CA PHE A 191 -10.10 -13.64 11.83
C PHE A 191 -9.67 -13.76 10.36
N THR A 192 -10.20 -14.73 9.60
CA THR A 192 -9.71 -14.99 8.24
C THR A 192 -9.94 -13.80 7.31
N ASP A 193 -11.12 -13.19 7.36
CA ASP A 193 -11.47 -12.06 6.49
C ASP A 193 -10.72 -10.80 6.89
N LEU A 194 -10.60 -10.55 8.19
CA LEU A 194 -9.73 -9.52 8.74
C LEU A 194 -8.27 -9.67 8.29
N ARG A 195 -7.75 -10.90 8.24
CA ARG A 195 -6.39 -11.16 7.72
C ARG A 195 -6.29 -10.88 6.22
N LYS A 196 -7.34 -11.11 5.43
CA LYS A 196 -7.35 -10.75 3.99
C LYS A 196 -7.20 -9.25 3.80
N TRP A 197 -7.95 -8.45 4.57
CA TRP A 197 -7.83 -6.99 4.57
C TRP A 197 -6.41 -6.52 4.85
N ILE A 198 -5.84 -6.98 5.96
CA ILE A 198 -4.51 -6.57 6.39
C ILE A 198 -3.43 -7.06 5.41
N GLN A 199 -3.58 -8.28 4.88
CA GLN A 199 -2.65 -8.82 3.88
C GLN A 199 -2.65 -7.99 2.60
N TYR A 200 -3.83 -7.59 2.12
CA TYR A 200 -3.95 -6.79 0.93
C TYR A 200 -3.34 -5.39 1.14
N ALA A 201 -3.66 -4.74 2.26
CA ALA A 201 -3.05 -3.47 2.64
C ALA A 201 -1.50 -3.57 2.70
N ALA A 202 -0.97 -4.59 3.38
CA ALA A 202 0.47 -4.83 3.49
C ALA A 202 1.14 -4.97 2.12
N ASN A 203 0.48 -5.65 1.17
CA ASN A 203 1.00 -5.86 -0.17
C ASN A 203 1.01 -4.57 -1.01
N ILE A 204 -0.02 -3.73 -0.93
CA ILE A 204 -0.05 -2.45 -1.67
C ILE A 204 0.97 -1.47 -1.09
N LEU A 205 1.10 -1.42 0.23
CA LEU A 205 2.10 -0.58 0.90
C LEU A 205 3.53 -0.97 0.52
N GLU A 206 3.76 -2.25 0.22
CA GLU A 206 5.07 -2.79 -0.19
C GLU A 206 5.46 -2.34 -1.62
N THR A 207 4.48 -2.14 -2.51
CA THR A 207 4.74 -1.70 -3.90
C THR A 207 4.70 -0.17 -4.07
N SER A 208 4.11 0.54 -3.10
CA SER A 208 4.09 2.00 -3.10
C SER A 208 5.52 2.56 -3.14
N VAL A 209 5.75 3.72 -3.75
CA VAL A 209 7.07 4.38 -3.76
C VAL A 209 7.23 5.31 -2.54
N VAL A 210 6.17 6.05 -2.20
CA VAL A 210 6.13 6.98 -1.06
C VAL A 210 4.90 6.67 -0.21
N LEU A 211 5.06 6.69 1.12
CA LEU A 211 3.93 6.68 2.07
C LEU A 211 3.75 8.07 2.63
N ASP A 212 2.60 8.67 2.33
CA ASP A 212 2.16 9.96 2.87
C ASP A 212 1.41 9.72 4.18
N GLU A 213 1.75 10.44 5.24
CA GLU A 213 1.11 10.33 6.56
C GLU A 213 -0.39 10.63 6.51
N VAL A 214 -0.82 11.53 5.61
CA VAL A 214 -2.24 11.80 5.37
C VAL A 214 -2.95 10.56 4.84
N VAL A 215 -2.31 9.82 3.93
CA VAL A 215 -2.85 8.58 3.36
C VAL A 215 -2.88 7.48 4.42
N LEU A 216 -1.84 7.37 5.26
CA LEU A 216 -1.80 6.39 6.36
C LEU A 216 -2.95 6.57 7.35
N LYS A 217 -3.29 7.82 7.67
CA LYS A 217 -4.47 8.13 8.48
C LYS A 217 -5.76 7.65 7.83
N LEU A 218 -5.95 7.96 6.55
CA LEU A 218 -7.15 7.55 5.82
C LEU A 218 -7.24 6.01 5.71
N ILE A 219 -6.12 5.31 5.59
CA ILE A 219 -6.09 3.84 5.62
C ILE A 219 -6.59 3.32 6.96
N ALA A 220 -6.18 3.92 8.09
CA ALA A 220 -6.67 3.54 9.41
C ALA A 220 -8.19 3.75 9.52
N GLU A 221 -8.70 4.89 9.05
CA GLU A 221 -10.14 5.20 9.01
C GLU A 221 -10.92 4.19 8.15
N PHE A 222 -10.45 3.95 6.93
CA PHE A 222 -11.08 2.99 6.02
C PHE A 222 -11.07 1.57 6.60
N MET A 223 -9.96 1.15 7.19
CA MET A 223 -9.88 -0.16 7.85
C MET A 223 -10.84 -0.23 9.02
N ASP A 224 -10.95 0.80 9.86
CA ASP A 224 -11.89 0.79 10.99
C ASP A 224 -13.31 0.49 10.54
N GLU A 225 -13.78 1.14 9.47
CA GLU A 225 -15.14 0.97 8.95
C GLU A 225 -15.34 -0.43 8.32
N ASN A 226 -14.35 -0.95 7.60
CA ASN A 226 -14.52 -2.11 6.71
C ASN A 226 -14.01 -3.45 7.29
N ILE A 227 -13.18 -3.44 8.33
CA ILE A 227 -12.48 -4.65 8.81
C ILE A 227 -13.41 -5.73 9.38
N ILE A 228 -14.67 -5.38 9.65
CA ILE A 228 -15.70 -6.29 10.18
C ILE A 228 -16.42 -7.09 9.08
N GLU A 229 -16.21 -6.76 7.82
CA GLU A 229 -16.84 -7.40 6.66
C GLU A 229 -15.80 -8.11 5.79
N GLU A 230 -16.23 -9.12 5.02
CA GLU A 230 -15.36 -9.76 4.04
C GLU A 230 -15.06 -8.79 2.89
N PRO A 231 -13.78 -8.58 2.52
CA PRO A 231 -13.45 -7.67 1.44
C PRO A 231 -14.05 -8.13 0.11
N THR A 232 -14.91 -7.32 -0.48
CA THR A 232 -15.35 -7.52 -1.86
C THR A 232 -14.28 -7.03 -2.84
N PRO A 233 -14.27 -7.50 -4.11
CA PRO A 233 -13.34 -6.99 -5.11
C PRO A 233 -13.34 -5.46 -5.26
N ARG A 234 -14.51 -4.81 -5.13
CA ARG A 234 -14.63 -3.35 -5.18
C ARG A 234 -13.97 -2.70 -3.96
N ASN A 235 -14.18 -3.23 -2.75
CA ASN A 235 -13.56 -2.65 -1.57
C ASN A 235 -12.02 -2.77 -1.61
N LEU A 236 -11.49 -3.84 -2.23
CA LEU A 236 -10.06 -3.96 -2.48
C LEU A 236 -9.55 -2.89 -3.46
N ILE A 237 -10.29 -2.62 -4.54
CA ILE A 237 -9.96 -1.50 -5.46
C ILE A 237 -10.01 -0.17 -4.72
N GLU A 238 -11.00 0.06 -3.87
CA GLU A 238 -11.12 1.31 -3.11
C GLU A 238 -9.94 1.52 -2.17
N LEU A 239 -9.52 0.48 -1.43
CA LEU A 239 -8.31 0.52 -0.60
C LEU A 239 -7.05 0.75 -1.43
N ASP A 240 -6.96 0.14 -2.61
CA ASP A 240 -5.84 0.33 -3.52
C ASP A 240 -5.74 1.78 -4.05
N LEU A 241 -6.88 2.35 -4.45
CA LEU A 241 -7.00 3.76 -4.84
C LEU A 241 -6.63 4.70 -3.68
N LEU A 242 -7.03 4.34 -2.46
CA LEU A 242 -6.72 5.11 -1.27
C LEU A 242 -5.21 5.16 -1.00
N VAL A 243 -4.57 3.98 -0.91
CA VAL A 243 -3.13 3.84 -0.65
C VAL A 243 -2.33 4.54 -1.74
N SER A 244 -2.79 4.42 -3.00
CA SER A 244 -2.10 4.99 -4.15
C SER A 244 -2.50 6.43 -4.44
N SER A 245 -3.34 7.09 -3.61
CA SER A 245 -4.04 8.31 -4.01
C SER A 245 -3.14 9.50 -4.39
N THR A 246 -1.92 9.55 -3.87
CA THR A 246 -0.92 10.59 -4.19
C THR A 246 -0.06 10.26 -5.41
N VAL A 247 -0.09 9.01 -5.87
CA VAL A 247 0.78 8.46 -6.92
C VAL A 247 0.03 7.71 -8.02
N ALA A 248 -1.30 7.71 -7.98
CA ALA A 248 -2.20 7.13 -8.97
C ALA A 248 -2.84 8.22 -9.82
N PHE A 249 -2.80 8.02 -11.13
CA PHE A 249 -3.18 8.96 -12.18
C PHE A 249 -4.33 8.34 -13.00
N PRO A 250 -5.59 8.65 -12.63
CA PRO A 250 -6.76 8.20 -13.36
C PRO A 250 -6.82 8.79 -14.78
N LYS A 251 -7.21 7.94 -15.74
CA LYS A 251 -7.34 8.29 -17.15
C LYS A 251 -8.59 7.66 -17.74
N SER A 252 -9.37 8.50 -18.43
CA SER A 252 -10.45 8.06 -19.33
C SER A 252 -10.06 8.36 -20.79
N SER A 253 -10.49 7.52 -21.71
CA SER A 253 -10.50 7.77 -23.16
C SER A 253 -11.88 8.22 -23.62
N SER A 254 -11.95 8.74 -24.85
CA SER A 254 -13.22 9.13 -25.47
C SER A 254 -14.17 7.94 -25.64
N ASP A 255 -13.63 6.74 -25.90
CA ASP A 255 -14.44 5.53 -26.04
C ASP A 255 -15.02 5.08 -24.69
N GLU A 256 -14.22 5.12 -23.62
CA GLU A 256 -14.70 4.84 -22.26
C GLU A 256 -15.79 5.85 -21.83
N SER A 257 -15.63 7.13 -22.17
CA SER A 257 -16.63 8.18 -21.89
C SER A 257 -17.95 7.99 -22.66
N ARG A 258 -17.87 7.60 -23.94
CA ARG A 258 -19.05 7.26 -24.75
C ARG A 258 -19.76 6.04 -24.18
N ARG A 259 -19.01 4.98 -23.83
CA ARG A 259 -19.54 3.75 -23.23
C ARG A 259 -20.23 4.05 -21.89
N PHE A 260 -19.62 4.88 -21.04
CA PHE A 260 -20.23 5.31 -19.79
C PHE A 260 -21.57 6.00 -20.04
N THR A 261 -21.65 6.91 -21.01
CA THR A 261 -22.89 7.64 -21.32
C THR A 261 -24.03 6.69 -21.71
N SER A 262 -23.75 5.61 -22.45
CA SER A 262 -24.75 4.62 -22.86
C SER A 262 -25.10 3.60 -21.77
N GLU A 263 -24.16 3.25 -20.89
CA GLU A 263 -24.33 2.15 -19.92
C GLU A 263 -24.66 2.63 -18.49
N GLN A 264 -24.44 3.92 -18.17
CA GLN A 264 -24.53 4.43 -16.79
C GLN A 264 -25.87 4.18 -16.11
N SER A 265 -26.99 4.26 -16.85
CA SER A 265 -28.33 4.08 -16.29
C SER A 265 -28.60 2.65 -15.85
N ILE A 266 -27.85 1.68 -16.38
CA ILE A 266 -27.97 0.26 -16.06
C ILE A 266 -26.94 -0.11 -14.99
N LEU A 267 -25.65 0.20 -15.23
CA LEU A 267 -24.56 -0.23 -14.36
C LEU A 267 -24.50 0.53 -13.02
N PHE A 268 -25.12 1.71 -12.94
CA PHE A 268 -25.09 2.56 -11.74
C PHE A 268 -26.51 2.86 -11.22
N SER A 269 -27.51 2.06 -11.60
CA SER A 269 -28.91 2.26 -11.18
C SER A 269 -29.10 2.20 -9.66
N GLU A 270 -28.24 1.46 -8.98
CA GLU A 270 -28.19 1.32 -7.53
C GLU A 270 -27.59 2.53 -6.80
N LEU A 271 -26.86 3.39 -7.52
CA LEU A 271 -26.27 4.58 -6.92
C LEU A 271 -27.30 5.70 -6.80
N GLY A 272 -27.25 6.40 -5.67
CA GLY A 272 -28.03 7.62 -5.50
C GLY A 272 -27.65 8.70 -6.53
N PRO A 273 -28.55 9.64 -6.85
CA PRO A 273 -28.38 10.62 -7.93
C PRO A 273 -27.10 11.45 -7.77
N ASN A 274 -26.73 11.83 -6.54
CA ASN A 274 -25.52 12.60 -6.27
C ASN A 274 -24.24 11.84 -6.65
N LEU A 275 -24.19 10.52 -6.46
CA LEU A 275 -23.05 9.70 -6.83
C LEU A 275 -22.98 9.49 -8.35
N GLN A 276 -24.13 9.32 -9.02
CA GLN A 276 -24.17 9.24 -10.47
C GLN A 276 -23.67 10.55 -11.12
N ILE A 277 -24.07 11.71 -10.57
CA ILE A 277 -23.56 13.02 -11.00
C ILE A 277 -22.04 13.08 -10.81
N LEU A 278 -21.54 12.68 -9.63
CA LEU A 278 -20.11 12.66 -9.35
C LEU A 278 -19.33 11.76 -10.32
N CYS A 279 -19.84 10.55 -10.62
CA CYS A 279 -19.23 9.66 -11.60
C CYS A 279 -19.15 10.30 -12.99
N LYS A 280 -20.22 10.98 -13.42
CA LYS A 280 -20.26 11.70 -14.69
C LYS A 280 -19.23 12.84 -14.72
N ASP A 281 -19.14 13.62 -13.65
CA ASP A 281 -18.19 14.72 -13.52
C ASP A 281 -16.74 14.20 -13.54
N MET A 282 -16.47 13.07 -12.87
CA MET A 282 -15.17 12.39 -12.92
C MET A 282 -14.80 11.96 -14.33
N MET A 283 -15.73 11.34 -15.05
CA MET A 283 -15.49 10.91 -16.43
C MET A 283 -15.14 12.09 -17.34
N ALA A 284 -15.82 13.22 -17.18
CA ALA A 284 -15.51 14.44 -17.93
C ALA A 284 -14.14 15.02 -17.54
N TYR A 285 -13.84 15.09 -16.24
CA TYR A 285 -12.59 15.65 -15.73
C TYR A 285 -11.37 14.81 -16.14
N PHE A 286 -11.43 13.48 -15.99
CA PHE A 286 -10.32 12.58 -16.31
C PHE A 286 -10.14 12.30 -17.80
N LEU A 287 -11.00 12.85 -18.66
CA LEU A 287 -10.80 12.86 -20.11
C LEU A 287 -9.73 13.87 -20.54
N THR A 288 -9.51 14.93 -19.74
CA THR A 288 -8.56 16.01 -20.09
C THR A 288 -7.42 16.17 -19.07
N ASN A 289 -7.55 15.62 -17.86
CA ASN A 289 -6.59 15.82 -16.75
C ASN A 289 -5.83 14.53 -16.36
N HIS A 290 -5.18 13.86 -17.31
CA HIS A 290 -4.55 12.55 -17.08
C HIS A 290 -3.29 12.56 -16.20
N GLU A 291 -2.69 13.73 -15.98
CA GLU A 291 -1.44 13.89 -15.22
C GLU A 291 -1.68 14.26 -13.75
N LYS A 292 -2.95 14.32 -13.33
CA LYS A 292 -3.32 14.68 -11.96
C LYS A 292 -3.54 13.43 -11.11
N SER A 293 -2.94 13.42 -9.93
CA SER A 293 -3.15 12.32 -8.96
C SER A 293 -4.58 12.32 -8.42
N ILE A 294 -5.07 11.18 -7.93
CA ILE A 294 -6.40 11.04 -7.32
C ILE A 294 -6.64 12.11 -6.24
N LEU A 295 -5.70 12.27 -5.30
CA LEU A 295 -5.86 13.22 -4.18
C LEU A 295 -5.89 14.67 -4.68
N TYR A 296 -5.10 14.99 -5.70
CA TYR A 296 -5.11 16.31 -6.31
C TYR A 296 -6.44 16.58 -7.02
N SER A 297 -6.93 15.63 -7.81
CA SER A 297 -8.20 15.77 -8.53
C SER A 297 -9.39 15.89 -7.59
N TYR A 298 -9.37 15.18 -6.45
CA TYR A 298 -10.36 15.37 -5.39
C TYR A 298 -10.40 16.84 -4.90
N LYS A 299 -9.24 17.43 -4.62
CA LYS A 299 -9.14 18.81 -4.14
C LYS A 299 -9.64 19.83 -5.15
N GLU A 300 -9.45 19.58 -6.46
CA GLU A 300 -9.94 20.48 -7.52
C GLU A 300 -11.43 20.31 -7.83
N MET A 301 -11.90 19.07 -7.91
CA MET A 301 -13.26 18.79 -8.39
C MET A 301 -14.32 19.18 -7.37
N ASN A 302 -14.14 18.77 -6.11
CA ASN A 302 -15.16 19.02 -5.09
C ASN A 302 -14.62 18.84 -3.66
N PRO A 303 -13.90 19.82 -3.10
CA PRO A 303 -13.32 19.71 -1.77
C PRO A 303 -14.38 19.64 -0.65
N ASN A 304 -15.63 19.99 -0.95
CA ASN A 304 -16.72 19.99 0.03
C ASN A 304 -17.32 18.59 0.27
N GLN A 305 -17.01 17.62 -0.58
CA GLN A 305 -17.42 16.23 -0.36
C GLN A 305 -16.35 15.47 0.43
N SER A 306 -16.74 14.46 1.20
CA SER A 306 -15.78 13.58 1.89
C SER A 306 -14.95 12.80 0.88
N PHE A 307 -13.63 12.67 1.12
CA PHE A 307 -12.74 11.91 0.25
C PHE A 307 -13.18 10.45 0.08
N ASN A 308 -13.73 9.80 1.10
CA ASN A 308 -14.25 8.43 1.00
C ASN A 308 -15.37 8.30 -0.05
N LYS A 309 -16.28 9.28 -0.15
CA LYS A 309 -17.32 9.28 -1.21
C LYS A 309 -16.71 9.44 -2.60
N PHE A 310 -15.65 10.23 -2.72
CA PHE A 310 -14.92 10.41 -3.98
C PHE A 310 -14.24 9.09 -4.40
N LEU A 311 -13.56 8.42 -3.47
CA LEU A 311 -12.95 7.11 -3.71
C LEU A 311 -13.99 6.03 -4.03
N PHE A 312 -15.11 6.01 -3.30
CA PHE A 312 -16.22 5.11 -3.55
C PHE A 312 -16.73 5.22 -4.99
N ALA A 313 -17.05 6.44 -5.45
CA ALA A 313 -17.49 6.67 -6.83
C ALA A 313 -16.42 6.29 -7.87
N MET A 314 -15.16 6.65 -7.62
CA MET A 314 -14.05 6.28 -8.50
C MET A 314 -13.86 4.76 -8.57
N SER A 315 -14.02 4.04 -7.45
CA SER A 315 -13.89 2.58 -7.40
C SER A 315 -14.89 1.89 -8.33
N HIS A 316 -16.12 2.40 -8.43
CA HIS A 316 -17.11 1.89 -9.38
C HIS A 316 -16.66 2.09 -10.83
N LEU A 317 -16.16 3.29 -11.17
CA LEU A 317 -15.66 3.58 -12.50
C LEU A 317 -14.46 2.71 -12.89
N VAL A 318 -13.57 2.42 -11.95
CA VAL A 318 -12.41 1.55 -12.17
C VAL A 318 -12.83 0.09 -12.30
N TYR A 319 -13.72 -0.38 -11.41
CA TYR A 319 -14.24 -1.74 -11.42
C TYR A 319 -14.93 -2.08 -12.74
N GLU A 320 -15.77 -1.17 -13.24
CA GLU A 320 -16.47 -1.30 -14.52
C GLU A 320 -15.59 -0.93 -15.74
N ARG A 321 -14.30 -0.64 -15.52
CA ARG A 321 -13.30 -0.33 -16.55
C ARG A 321 -13.64 0.91 -17.39
N PHE A 322 -14.26 1.92 -16.80
CA PHE A 322 -14.42 3.25 -17.39
C PHE A 322 -13.22 4.15 -17.10
N LEU A 323 -12.53 3.93 -15.97
CA LEU A 323 -11.27 4.60 -15.63
C LEU A 323 -10.13 3.59 -15.57
N LYS A 324 -9.03 3.92 -16.25
CA LYS A 324 -7.74 3.26 -16.08
C LYS A 324 -6.92 4.02 -15.05
N ILE A 325 -6.22 3.29 -14.18
CA ILE A 325 -5.34 3.89 -13.17
C ILE A 325 -3.90 3.60 -13.53
N ASN A 326 -3.13 4.63 -13.86
CA ASN A 326 -1.68 4.52 -13.99
C ASN A 326 -1.05 4.86 -12.65
N LYS A 327 -0.13 4.06 -12.13
CA LYS A 327 0.47 4.31 -10.81
C LYS A 327 1.97 4.44 -10.91
N LEU A 328 2.53 5.27 -10.03
CA LEU A 328 3.95 5.20 -9.70
C LEU A 328 4.11 4.15 -8.59
N GLU A 329 4.16 2.91 -9.02
CA GLU A 329 4.60 1.80 -8.21
C GLU A 329 6.05 1.52 -8.58
N PHE A 330 6.75 0.87 -7.66
CA PHE A 330 7.89 0.07 -8.05
C PHE A 330 7.34 -1.02 -9.00
N VAL A 331 7.83 -1.09 -10.25
CA VAL A 331 7.23 -1.86 -11.35
C VAL A 331 7.94 -3.17 -11.51
#